data_AF-A0A1J3HIU1-F1
#
_entry.id   AF-A0A1J3HIU1-F1
#
_cell.length_a   1.000
_cell.length_b   1.000
_cell.length_c   1.000
_cell.angle_alpha   90.00
_cell.angle_beta   90.00
_cell.angle_gamma   90.00
#
_symmetry.space_group_name_H-M   'P 1'
#
loop_
_entity.id
_entity.type
_entity.pdbx_description
1 polymer ?
#
loop_
_entity_poly.entity_id
_entity_poly.type
_entity_poly.pdbx_seq_one_letter_code
_entity_poly.pdbx_strand_id
1 'polypeptide(L)'
;NLPLKCLKGGGKIVIVNLQKTPKDKKANVVIHGFADKVVAGVMESLNMKIPPYVRIDHFQTILTKSLSGDQRYINWTLRVASVHGLTSQLPFIESVEISFSDNQKFKDAVLDKQPFIMKRRTARSETFDIFLTVNYSEGCDCVSTKLNIPFEFEVSTEEHGEIIDKEAVLQSLREKAIEESSCGQSGVVERRVVSEPRSEAIVYATVTNLRTFSCQQSLLANNGDLKWKLEGSGTSCKRSRTGKRKSRT
;
A
#
# COMPACT_ATOMS: atom_id res chain seq x y z
N ASN A 1 -20.02 13.36 9.89
CA ASN A 1 -20.83 12.96 8.71
C ASN A 1 -21.48 11.61 8.95
N LEU A 2 -22.78 11.51 8.69
CA LEU A 2 -23.54 10.24 8.61
C LEU A 2 -24.00 10.10 7.14
N PRO A 3 -24.11 8.89 6.57
CA PRO A 3 -24.53 8.69 5.18
C PRO A 3 -26.04 8.95 5.02
N LEU A 4 -26.44 10.22 5.07
CA LEU A 4 -27.85 10.65 5.05
C LEU A 4 -28.58 10.23 3.76
N LYS A 5 -27.86 10.11 2.64
CA LYS A 5 -28.43 9.63 1.37
C LYS A 5 -28.94 8.18 1.48
N CYS A 6 -28.22 7.31 2.18
CA CYS A 6 -28.62 5.92 2.40
C CYS A 6 -29.88 5.82 3.28
N LEU A 7 -29.99 6.66 4.31
CA LEU A 7 -31.19 6.72 5.16
C LEU A 7 -32.44 7.18 4.39
N LYS A 8 -32.29 8.20 3.52
CA LYS A 8 -33.40 8.71 2.70
C LYS A 8 -33.93 7.65 1.73
N GLY A 9 -33.08 6.74 1.27
CA GLY A 9 -33.47 5.58 0.45
C GLY A 9 -34.03 4.39 1.23
N GLY A 10 -34.33 4.54 2.52
CA GLY A 10 -34.82 3.44 3.38
C GLY A 10 -33.72 2.47 3.87
N GLY A 11 -32.44 2.79 3.63
CA GLY A 11 -31.31 2.01 4.11
C GLY A 11 -31.20 2.05 5.64
N LYS A 12 -30.65 0.97 6.21
CA LYS A 12 -30.36 0.85 7.65
C LYS A 12 -28.89 1.21 7.92
N ILE A 13 -28.61 1.82 9.06
CA ILE A 13 -27.25 2.15 9.51
C ILE A 13 -26.85 1.24 10.67
N VAL A 14 -25.67 0.65 10.55
CA VAL A 14 -24.96 0.00 11.65
C VAL A 14 -23.78 0.89 12.04
N ILE A 15 -23.61 1.17 13.32
CA ILE A 15 -22.44 1.87 13.85
C ILE A 15 -21.60 0.87 14.64
N VAL A 16 -20.33 0.73 14.24
CA VAL A 16 -19.33 -0.03 14.98
C VAL A 16 -18.34 0.95 15.56
N ASN A 17 -18.27 1.05 16.89
CA ASN A 17 -17.32 1.94 17.54
C ASN A 17 -16.97 1.45 18.95
N LEU A 18 -15.70 1.54 19.34
CA LEU A 18 -15.23 1.15 20.67
C LEU A 18 -15.85 2.03 21.78
N GLN A 19 -16.07 3.31 21.49
CA GLN A 19 -16.63 4.27 22.44
C GLN A 19 -18.04 4.70 22.04
N LYS A 20 -18.89 4.95 23.03
CA LYS A 20 -20.23 5.52 22.82
C LYS A 20 -20.11 6.91 22.22
N THR A 21 -20.95 7.19 21.21
CA THR A 21 -21.01 8.52 20.61
C THR A 21 -22.45 9.05 20.56
N PRO A 22 -22.66 10.37 20.51
CA PRO A 22 -24.00 10.93 20.31
C PRO A 22 -24.71 10.45 19.03
N LYS A 23 -23.95 9.95 18.05
CA LYS A 23 -24.47 9.45 16.77
C LYS A 23 -25.13 8.07 16.88
N ASP A 24 -24.85 7.32 17.95
CA ASP A 24 -25.39 5.98 18.20
C ASP A 24 -26.93 6.01 18.22
N LYS A 25 -27.53 7.13 18.67
CA LYS A 25 -28.98 7.38 18.65
C LYS A 25 -29.61 7.33 17.26
N LYS A 26 -28.81 7.47 16.19
CA LYS A 26 -29.26 7.48 14.80
C LYS A 26 -29.02 6.14 14.09
N ALA A 27 -28.45 5.15 14.78
CA ALA A 27 -28.18 3.83 14.21
C ALA A 27 -29.33 2.86 14.46
N ASN A 28 -29.49 1.90 13.54
CA ASN A 28 -30.40 0.78 13.72
C ASN A 28 -29.75 -0.33 14.57
N VAL A 29 -28.43 -0.47 14.49
CA VAL A 29 -27.64 -1.40 15.31
C VAL A 29 -26.36 -0.67 15.73
N VAL A 30 -25.99 -0.83 17.00
CA VAL A 30 -24.74 -0.29 17.57
C VAL A 30 -23.93 -1.47 18.10
N ILE A 31 -22.68 -1.58 17.66
CA ILE A 31 -21.76 -2.62 18.10
C ILE A 31 -20.53 -1.96 18.74
N HIS A 32 -20.31 -2.26 20.02
CA HIS A 32 -19.13 -1.79 20.74
C HIS A 32 -18.00 -2.82 20.66
N GLY A 33 -17.23 -2.76 19.57
CA GLY A 33 -16.15 -3.71 19.32
C GLY A 33 -15.22 -3.26 18.21
N PHE A 34 -14.15 -4.03 18.01
CA PHE A 34 -13.20 -3.81 16.92
C PHE A 34 -13.89 -4.01 15.57
N ALA A 35 -13.76 -3.03 14.68
CA ALA A 35 -14.37 -3.06 13.35
C ALA A 35 -13.98 -4.32 12.58
N ASP A 36 -12.71 -4.71 12.63
CA ASP A 36 -12.18 -5.87 11.90
C ASP A 36 -12.86 -7.17 12.32
N LYS A 37 -13.14 -7.36 13.63
CA LYS A 37 -13.85 -8.55 14.14
C LYS A 37 -15.31 -8.59 13.69
N VAL A 38 -15.96 -7.42 13.64
CA VAL A 38 -17.35 -7.32 13.17
C VAL A 38 -17.42 -7.62 11.68
N VAL A 39 -16.53 -7.04 10.88
CA VAL A 39 -16.46 -7.29 9.44
C VAL A 39 -16.13 -8.76 9.17
N ALA A 40 -15.23 -9.37 9.94
CA ALA A 40 -14.94 -10.80 9.84
C ALA A 40 -16.19 -11.67 10.04
N GLY A 41 -16.97 -11.44 11.10
CA GLY A 41 -18.20 -12.20 11.35
C GLY A 41 -19.29 -11.96 10.30
N VAL A 42 -19.37 -10.74 9.76
CA VAL A 42 -20.27 -10.43 8.63
C VAL A 42 -19.86 -11.22 7.38
N MET A 43 -18.57 -11.24 7.05
CA MET A 43 -18.05 -11.96 5.89
C MET A 43 -18.25 -13.47 6.03
N GLU A 44 -18.03 -14.02 7.22
CA GLU A 44 -18.33 -15.43 7.53
C GLU A 44 -19.82 -15.75 7.36
N SER A 45 -20.71 -14.90 7.89
CA SER A 45 -22.17 -15.07 7.77
C SER A 45 -22.65 -14.99 6.32
N LEU A 46 -21.96 -14.22 5.47
CA LEU A 46 -22.23 -14.10 4.04
C LEU A 46 -21.51 -15.17 3.21
N ASN A 47 -20.75 -16.07 3.84
CA ASN A 47 -19.89 -17.05 3.19
C ASN A 47 -18.92 -16.40 2.16
N MET A 48 -18.38 -15.23 2.51
CA MET A 48 -17.44 -14.44 1.71
C MET A 48 -16.06 -14.45 2.37
N LYS A 49 -15.01 -14.47 1.56
CA LYS A 49 -13.63 -14.31 2.03
C LYS A 49 -13.23 -12.84 2.00
N ILE A 50 -12.54 -12.39 3.05
CA ILE A 50 -11.89 -11.08 3.04
C ILE A 50 -10.66 -11.18 2.13
N PRO A 51 -10.56 -10.37 1.06
CA PRO A 51 -9.42 -10.42 0.17
C PRO A 51 -8.16 -9.94 0.90
N PRO A 52 -6.97 -10.47 0.54
CA PRO A 52 -5.72 -9.98 1.08
C PRO A 52 -5.52 -8.51 0.72
N TYR A 53 -4.98 -7.74 1.66
CA TYR A 53 -4.59 -6.36 1.44
C TYR A 53 -3.10 -6.28 1.13
N VAL A 54 -2.77 -5.77 -0.06
CA VAL A 54 -1.39 -5.55 -0.52
C VAL A 54 -1.13 -4.05 -0.55
N ARG A 55 -0.19 -3.58 0.27
CA ARG A 55 0.27 -2.19 0.25
C ARG A 55 1.42 -2.05 -0.73
N ILE A 56 1.27 -1.14 -1.69
CA ILE A 56 2.30 -0.77 -2.66
C ILE A 56 2.66 0.69 -2.45
N ASP A 57 3.90 0.95 -2.05
CA ASP A 57 4.46 2.29 -1.93
C ASP A 57 5.32 2.62 -3.16
N HIS A 58 5.46 3.91 -3.45
CA HIS A 58 6.19 4.41 -4.60
C HIS A 58 7.33 5.33 -4.18
N PHE A 59 8.47 5.19 -4.84
CA PHE A 59 9.60 6.11 -4.76
C PHE A 59 10.26 6.22 -6.13
N GLN A 60 11.15 7.20 -6.28
CA GLN A 60 11.90 7.38 -7.51
C GLN A 60 13.40 7.46 -7.23
N THR A 61 14.20 6.91 -8.14
CA THR A 61 15.64 7.13 -8.18
C THR A 61 15.95 8.10 -9.31
N ILE A 62 16.75 9.12 -9.01
CA ILE A 62 17.13 10.16 -9.95
C ILE A 62 18.66 10.11 -10.08
N LEU A 63 19.13 9.78 -11.28
CA LEU A 63 20.53 9.77 -11.64
C LEU A 63 20.83 10.93 -12.57
N THR A 64 21.47 11.97 -12.03
CA THR A 64 21.89 13.14 -12.80
C THR A 64 23.37 13.03 -13.12
N LYS A 65 23.74 13.23 -14.38
CA LYS A 65 25.12 13.13 -14.91
C LYS A 65 25.51 14.47 -15.52
N SER A 66 26.70 14.98 -15.18
CA SER A 66 27.26 16.19 -15.77
C SER A 66 28.74 16.03 -16.08
N LEU A 67 29.16 16.57 -17.22
CA LEU A 67 30.56 16.56 -17.62
C LEU A 67 31.36 17.55 -16.76
N SER A 68 32.53 17.13 -16.29
CA SER A 68 33.47 17.99 -15.59
C SER A 68 34.07 19.03 -16.55
N GLY A 69 34.54 20.16 -16.02
CA GLY A 69 35.13 21.24 -16.83
C GLY A 69 36.36 20.82 -17.64
N ASP A 70 37.09 19.80 -17.17
CA ASP A 70 38.23 19.18 -17.84
C ASP A 70 37.85 18.07 -18.84
N GLN A 71 36.55 17.76 -18.97
CA GLN A 71 35.97 16.74 -19.85
C GLN A 71 36.46 15.29 -19.66
N ARG A 72 37.34 15.04 -18.70
CA ARG A 72 37.88 13.69 -18.40
C ARG A 72 36.97 12.89 -17.48
N TYR A 73 36.23 13.59 -16.62
CA TYR A 73 35.42 13.00 -15.59
C TYR A 73 33.95 13.36 -15.73
N ILE A 74 33.09 12.48 -15.22
CA ILE A 74 31.67 12.71 -15.06
C ILE A 74 31.39 12.88 -13.58
N ASN A 75 30.75 14.00 -13.22
CA ASN A 75 30.15 14.15 -11.91
C ASN A 75 28.74 13.61 -11.99
N TRP A 76 28.39 12.69 -11.10
CA TRP A 76 27.04 12.15 -11.06
C TRP A 76 26.48 12.15 -9.65
N THR A 77 25.17 12.31 -9.57
CA THR A 77 24.40 12.34 -8.35
C THR A 77 23.30 11.31 -8.46
N LEU A 78 23.29 10.34 -7.54
CA LEU A 78 22.18 9.42 -7.34
C LEU A 78 21.36 9.92 -6.16
N ARG A 79 20.06 10.06 -6.36
CA ARG A 79 19.11 10.49 -5.34
C ARG A 79 17.93 9.54 -5.27
N VAL A 80 17.56 9.13 -4.07
CA VAL A 80 16.27 8.46 -3.81
C VAL A 80 15.31 9.50 -3.25
N ALA A 81 14.14 9.65 -3.87
CA ALA A 81 13.17 10.68 -3.53
C ALA A 81 11.71 10.18 -3.65
N SER A 82 10.78 10.93 -3.07
CA SER A 82 9.35 10.69 -3.24
C SER A 82 8.89 11.05 -4.66
N VAL A 83 7.91 10.30 -5.17
CA VAL A 83 7.20 10.63 -6.41
C VAL A 83 6.37 11.92 -6.29
N HIS A 84 6.02 12.32 -5.06
CA HIS A 84 5.21 13.51 -4.80
C HIS A 84 6.03 14.80 -4.70
N GLY A 85 7.36 14.70 -4.73
CA GLY A 85 8.24 15.87 -4.66
C GLY A 85 9.61 15.54 -4.08
N LEU A 86 10.62 16.31 -4.48
CA LEU A 86 12.01 16.10 -4.06
C LEU A 86 12.24 16.39 -2.57
N THR A 87 11.44 17.27 -1.98
CA THR A 87 11.48 17.64 -0.55
C THR A 87 10.55 16.80 0.31
N SER A 88 9.69 15.99 -0.31
CA SER A 88 8.74 15.15 0.38
C SER A 88 9.45 13.96 1.03
N GLN A 89 9.13 13.71 2.29
CA GLN A 89 9.73 12.61 3.04
C GLN A 89 9.24 11.25 2.50
N LEU A 90 10.09 10.25 2.62
CA LEU A 90 9.82 8.83 2.37
C LEU A 90 9.73 8.12 3.73
N PRO A 91 8.57 8.12 4.40
CA PRO A 91 8.46 7.61 5.77
C PRO A 91 8.62 6.10 5.86
N PHE A 92 8.39 5.37 4.77
CA PHE A 92 8.51 3.90 4.71
C PHE A 92 9.94 3.41 4.42
N ILE A 93 10.89 4.32 4.17
CA ILE A 93 12.30 4.00 3.90
C ILE A 93 13.15 4.50 5.07
N GLU A 94 13.83 3.57 5.74
CA GLU A 94 14.72 3.87 6.85
C GLU A 94 16.11 4.28 6.36
N SER A 95 16.72 3.46 5.52
CA SER A 95 18.04 3.73 4.96
C SER A 95 18.19 3.17 3.55
N VAL A 96 19.20 3.67 2.83
CA VAL A 96 19.54 3.19 1.50
C VAL A 96 21.01 2.79 1.48
N GLU A 97 21.28 1.51 1.26
CA GLU A 97 22.62 0.99 1.05
C GLU A 97 22.91 0.91 -0.45
N ILE A 98 24.14 1.27 -0.82
CA ILE A 98 24.56 1.39 -2.20
C ILE A 98 25.88 0.64 -2.35
N SER A 99 25.88 -0.37 -3.19
CA SER A 99 27.07 -1.12 -3.58
C SER A 99 27.25 -1.11 -5.09
N PHE A 100 28.44 -1.50 -5.55
CA PHE A 100 28.83 -1.39 -6.95
C PHE A 100 29.26 -2.75 -7.49
N SER A 101 29.20 -2.96 -8.81
CA SER A 101 29.82 -4.16 -9.40
C SER A 101 31.36 -4.10 -9.32
N ASP A 102 31.94 -2.90 -9.43
CA ASP A 102 33.38 -2.66 -9.28
C ASP A 102 33.74 -2.22 -7.85
N ASN A 103 33.76 -3.20 -6.94
CA ASN A 103 34.11 -3.03 -5.53
C ASN A 103 35.56 -2.57 -5.30
N GLN A 104 36.42 -2.61 -6.32
CA GLN A 104 37.81 -2.18 -6.19
C GLN A 104 37.96 -0.66 -6.36
N LYS A 105 37.10 -0.05 -7.18
CA LYS A 105 37.13 1.40 -7.43
C LYS A 105 36.16 2.19 -6.59
N PHE A 106 35.00 1.61 -6.26
CA PHE A 106 33.94 2.31 -5.56
C PHE A 106 33.72 1.73 -4.17
N LYS A 107 33.77 2.63 -3.18
CA LYS A 107 33.39 2.30 -1.81
C LYS A 107 31.87 2.39 -1.67
N ASP A 108 31.30 1.34 -1.10
CA ASP A 108 29.90 1.27 -0.68
C ASP A 108 29.52 2.46 0.20
N ALA A 109 28.25 2.85 0.12
CA ALA A 109 27.70 3.96 0.88
C ALA A 109 26.39 3.53 1.56
N VAL A 110 26.21 3.99 2.80
CA VAL A 110 24.95 3.84 3.53
C VAL A 110 24.40 5.24 3.78
N LEU A 111 23.17 5.47 3.33
CA LEU A 111 22.44 6.72 3.50
C LEU A 111 21.37 6.50 4.57
N ASP A 112 21.66 6.90 5.80
CA ASP A 112 20.82 6.72 6.99
C ASP A 112 19.81 7.86 7.19
N LYS A 113 19.97 8.97 6.48
CA LYS A 113 19.15 10.18 6.64
C LYS A 113 18.70 10.76 5.33
N GLN A 114 17.47 11.27 5.33
CA GLN A 114 16.91 12.02 4.22
C GLN A 114 17.48 13.45 4.21
N PRO A 115 17.81 14.01 3.03
CA PRO A 115 17.62 13.43 1.70
C PRO A 115 18.69 12.37 1.35
N PHE A 116 18.25 11.23 0.82
CA PHE A 116 19.13 10.15 0.39
C PHE A 116 19.83 10.54 -0.92
N ILE A 117 21.02 11.15 -0.80
CA ILE A 117 21.80 11.65 -1.94
C ILE A 117 23.24 11.16 -1.83
N MET A 118 23.74 10.61 -2.93
CA MET A 118 25.15 10.27 -3.09
C MET A 118 25.70 11.00 -4.32
N LYS A 119 26.88 11.61 -4.16
CA LYS A 119 27.60 12.29 -5.23
C LYS A 119 28.94 11.62 -5.43
N ARG A 120 29.28 11.32 -6.67
CA ARG A 120 30.55 10.67 -7.03
C ARG A 120 31.08 11.25 -8.34
N ARG A 121 32.35 10.97 -8.60
CA ARG A 121 33.05 11.33 -9.82
C ARG A 121 33.68 10.07 -10.40
N THR A 122 33.48 9.84 -11.70
CA THR A 122 33.99 8.67 -12.42
C THR A 122 34.64 9.07 -13.72
N ALA A 123 35.51 8.22 -14.27
CA ALA A 123 36.08 8.47 -15.58
C ALA A 123 35.02 8.26 -16.68
N ARG A 124 35.17 8.97 -17.81
CA ARG A 124 34.14 8.99 -18.86
C ARG A 124 33.81 7.62 -19.46
N SER A 125 34.81 6.75 -19.55
CA SER A 125 34.70 5.42 -20.16
C SER A 125 34.25 4.32 -19.19
N GLU A 126 33.92 4.65 -17.94
CA GLU A 126 33.55 3.65 -16.95
C GLU A 126 32.08 3.26 -17.07
N THR A 127 31.85 1.95 -17.09
CA THR A 127 30.54 1.32 -17.01
C THR A 127 30.52 0.38 -15.82
N PHE A 128 29.45 0.42 -15.04
CA PHE A 128 29.29 -0.42 -13.85
C PHE A 128 27.81 -0.47 -13.45
N ASP A 129 27.46 -1.42 -12.59
CA ASP A 129 26.12 -1.52 -12.04
C ASP A 129 26.11 -0.94 -10.61
N ILE A 130 25.04 -0.21 -10.30
CA ILE A 130 24.76 0.29 -8.96
C ILE A 130 23.65 -0.59 -8.37
N PHE A 131 24.00 -1.32 -7.32
CA PHE A 131 23.05 -2.11 -6.56
C PHE A 131 22.52 -1.27 -5.39
N LEU A 132 21.21 -1.05 -5.39
CA LEU A 132 20.53 -0.28 -4.37
C LEU A 132 19.77 -1.23 -3.45
N THR A 133 20.12 -1.28 -2.17
CA THR A 133 19.32 -1.97 -1.16
C THR A 133 18.56 -0.92 -0.35
N VAL A 134 17.25 -0.87 -0.55
CA VAL A 134 16.36 0.07 0.14
C VAL A 134 15.81 -0.65 1.37
N ASN A 135 16.22 -0.22 2.56
CA ASN A 135 15.77 -0.78 3.83
C ASN A 135 14.49 -0.06 4.28
N TYR A 136 13.48 -0.83 4.66
CA TYR A 136 12.19 -0.31 5.05
C TYR A 136 12.10 -0.01 6.55
N SER A 137 11.28 0.99 6.88
CA SER A 137 11.04 1.38 8.26
C SER A 137 10.21 0.35 9.03
N GLU A 138 10.22 0.46 10.36
CA GLU A 138 9.29 -0.24 11.23
C GLU A 138 7.84 -0.05 10.74
N GLY A 139 7.11 -1.16 10.57
CA GLY A 139 5.74 -1.19 10.06
C GLY A 139 5.59 -1.79 8.66
N CYS A 140 6.68 -1.96 7.90
CA CYS A 140 6.70 -2.81 6.71
C CYS A 140 6.84 -4.28 7.08
N ASP A 141 6.29 -5.18 6.26
CA ASP A 141 6.42 -6.64 6.49
C ASP A 141 7.74 -7.19 5.98
N CYS A 142 8.44 -6.42 5.16
CA CYS A 142 9.73 -6.76 4.60
C CYS A 142 10.81 -5.85 5.13
N VAL A 143 12.03 -6.40 5.16
CA VAL A 143 13.23 -5.68 5.64
C VAL A 143 13.78 -4.75 4.57
N SER A 144 13.84 -5.22 3.32
CA SER A 144 14.46 -4.46 2.24
C SER A 144 14.00 -4.89 0.86
N THR A 145 14.24 -4.06 -0.15
CA THR A 145 14.22 -4.45 -1.57
C THR A 145 15.55 -4.14 -2.25
N LYS A 146 15.89 -4.89 -3.29
CA LYS A 146 17.13 -4.71 -4.07
C LYS A 146 16.80 -4.29 -5.49
N LEU A 147 17.45 -3.22 -5.94
CA LEU A 147 17.34 -2.68 -7.29
C LEU A 147 18.70 -2.72 -7.96
N ASN A 148 18.69 -2.88 -9.29
CA ASN A 148 19.88 -2.72 -10.11
C ASN A 148 19.69 -1.50 -11.02
N ILE A 149 20.66 -0.59 -11.02
CA ILE A 149 20.69 0.60 -11.87
C ILE A 149 21.99 0.55 -12.68
N PRO A 150 21.92 0.25 -13.99
CA PRO A 150 23.11 0.27 -14.83
C PRO A 150 23.62 1.71 -14.98
N PHE A 151 24.92 1.90 -14.77
CA PHE A 151 25.59 3.17 -14.96
C PHE A 151 26.41 3.16 -16.24
N GLU A 152 25.98 3.97 -17.21
CA GLU A 152 26.74 4.24 -18.42
C GLU A 152 26.52 5.68 -18.88
N PHE A 153 27.58 6.33 -19.37
CA PHE A 153 27.52 7.70 -19.90
C PHE A 153 27.43 7.73 -21.42
N GLU A 154 27.90 6.72 -22.14
CA GLU A 154 27.80 6.66 -23.59
C GLU A 154 26.86 5.50 -23.97
N VAL A 155 25.55 5.76 -24.05
CA VAL A 155 24.60 4.83 -24.69
C VAL A 155 23.71 5.57 -25.67
N SER A 156 23.51 4.86 -26.77
CA SER A 156 22.87 5.11 -28.05
C SER A 156 21.53 5.84 -28.05
N THR A 157 21.34 6.49 -29.19
CA THR A 157 20.24 7.30 -29.72
C THR A 157 18.86 6.61 -29.80
N GLU A 158 18.63 5.52 -29.08
CA GLU A 158 17.34 4.84 -29.10
C GLU A 158 16.50 5.27 -27.92
N GLU A 159 15.97 6.49 -28.04
CA GLU A 159 14.85 7.00 -27.24
C GLU A 159 13.55 6.27 -27.62
N HIS A 160 13.52 4.96 -27.52
CA HIS A 160 12.25 4.23 -27.46
C HIS A 160 11.80 4.31 -26.00
N GLY A 161 11.03 5.36 -25.68
CA GLY A 161 10.31 5.39 -24.41
C GLY A 161 9.42 4.15 -24.35
N GLU A 162 9.86 3.12 -23.62
CA GLU A 162 9.03 1.96 -23.35
C GLU A 162 7.74 2.47 -22.70
N ILE A 163 6.61 2.22 -23.36
CA ILE A 163 5.30 2.52 -22.80
C ILE A 163 5.08 1.47 -21.71
N ILE A 164 5.37 1.85 -20.47
CA ILE A 164 5.14 1.01 -19.30
C ILE A 164 3.65 1.11 -18.95
N ASP A 165 2.94 -0.01 -19.04
CA ASP A 165 1.58 -0.15 -18.52
C ASP A 165 1.64 -0.21 -16.98
N LYS A 166 1.33 0.93 -16.35
CA LYS A 166 1.42 1.11 -14.90
C LYS A 166 0.50 0.16 -14.16
N GLU A 167 -0.72 0.02 -14.67
CA GLU A 167 -1.75 -0.82 -14.09
C GLU A 167 -1.37 -2.29 -14.17
N ALA A 168 -0.82 -2.75 -15.30
CA ALA A 168 -0.33 -4.11 -15.45
C ALA A 168 0.82 -4.43 -14.48
N VAL A 169 1.78 -3.51 -14.31
CA VAL A 169 2.87 -3.67 -13.34
C VAL A 169 2.32 -3.79 -11.92
N LEU A 170 1.43 -2.89 -11.51
CA LEU A 170 0.83 -2.91 -10.17
C LEU A 170 0.01 -4.18 -9.93
N GLN A 171 -0.72 -4.65 -10.94
CA GLN A 171 -1.49 -5.89 -10.85
C GLN A 171 -0.57 -7.10 -10.71
N SER A 172 0.50 -7.18 -11.50
CA SER A 172 1.48 -8.27 -11.40
C SER A 172 2.17 -8.32 -10.03
N LEU A 173 2.46 -7.16 -9.43
CA LEU A 173 3.04 -7.09 -8.08
C LEU A 173 2.06 -7.60 -7.03
N ARG A 174 0.77 -7.28 -7.14
CA ARG A 174 -0.27 -7.78 -6.23
C ARG A 174 -0.40 -9.29 -6.33
N GLU A 175 -0.46 -9.82 -7.54
CA GLU A 175 -0.62 -11.26 -7.79
C GLU A 175 0.57 -12.05 -7.24
N LYS A 176 1.81 -11.62 -7.54
CA LYS A 176 3.02 -12.24 -7.00
C LYS A 176 3.08 -12.18 -5.49
N ALA A 177 2.75 -11.05 -4.88
CA ALA A 177 2.74 -10.93 -3.42
C ALA A 177 1.74 -11.89 -2.77
N ILE A 178 0.58 -12.09 -3.39
CA ILE A 178 -0.44 -13.02 -2.89
C ILE A 178 -0.01 -14.47 -3.09
N GLU A 179 0.52 -14.82 -4.27
CA GLU A 179 0.95 -16.18 -4.61
C GLU A 179 2.15 -16.63 -3.77
N GLU A 180 3.18 -15.78 -3.67
CA GLU A 180 4.40 -16.06 -2.91
C GLU A 180 4.21 -15.81 -1.40
N SER A 181 3.07 -15.23 -1.00
CA SER A 181 2.80 -14.81 0.39
C SER A 181 3.95 -13.99 1.00
N SER A 182 4.57 -13.14 0.18
CA SER A 182 5.77 -12.39 0.51
C SER A 182 5.66 -10.94 0.02
N CYS A 183 6.50 -10.07 0.56
CA CYS A 183 6.63 -8.67 0.16
C CYS A 183 8.05 -8.40 -0.37
N GLY A 184 8.37 -7.13 -0.67
CA GLY A 184 9.69 -6.71 -1.12
C GLY A 184 9.90 -6.79 -2.63
N GLN A 185 8.94 -7.36 -3.37
CA GLN A 185 8.94 -7.27 -4.82
C GLN A 185 8.85 -5.81 -5.25
N SER A 186 9.60 -5.46 -6.29
CA SER A 186 9.61 -4.12 -6.88
C SER A 186 9.48 -4.19 -8.39
N GLY A 187 8.79 -3.22 -8.98
CA GLY A 187 8.65 -3.07 -10.43
C GLY A 187 8.85 -1.63 -10.85
N VAL A 188 9.35 -1.42 -12.06
CA VAL A 188 9.46 -0.10 -12.67
C VAL A 188 8.10 0.30 -13.23
N VAL A 189 7.60 1.46 -12.83
CA VAL A 189 6.29 1.99 -13.25
C VAL A 189 6.45 3.12 -14.26
N GLU A 190 7.56 3.84 -14.21
CA GLU A 190 7.79 4.97 -15.10
C GLU A 190 9.28 5.23 -15.24
N ARG A 191 9.71 5.57 -16.45
CA ARG A 191 11.07 6.01 -16.75
C ARG A 191 10.99 7.35 -17.47
N ARG A 192 11.68 8.36 -16.94
CA ARG A 192 11.79 9.69 -17.52
C ARG A 192 13.25 9.99 -17.78
N VAL A 193 13.58 10.33 -19.02
CA VAL A 193 14.93 10.76 -19.39
C VAL A 193 14.85 12.22 -19.83
N VAL A 194 15.68 13.06 -19.25
CA VAL A 194 15.86 14.46 -19.64
C VAL A 194 17.28 14.59 -20.19
N SER A 195 17.41 15.20 -21.37
CA SER A 195 18.68 15.32 -22.09
C SER A 195 19.60 16.39 -21.52
N GLU A 196 19.07 17.52 -21.02
CA GLU A 196 19.86 18.64 -20.50
C GLU A 196 19.33 19.19 -19.16
N PRO A 197 20.08 19.06 -18.05
CA PRO A 197 21.23 18.15 -17.85
C PRO A 197 20.79 16.69 -17.97
N ARG A 198 21.70 15.80 -18.40
CA ARG A 198 21.37 14.37 -18.57
C ARG A 198 20.93 13.77 -17.24
N SER A 199 19.64 13.55 -17.08
CA SER A 199 19.02 13.06 -15.86
C SER A 199 18.03 11.97 -16.18
N GLU A 200 18.20 10.82 -15.55
CA GLU A 200 17.28 9.70 -15.64
C GLU A 200 16.55 9.55 -14.30
N ALA A 201 15.22 9.62 -14.34
CA ALA A 201 14.37 9.37 -13.19
C ALA A 201 13.55 8.10 -13.42
N ILE A 202 13.71 7.12 -12.55
CA ILE A 202 12.98 5.84 -12.60
C ILE A 202 12.08 5.77 -11.38
N VAL A 203 10.78 5.56 -11.60
CA VAL A 203 9.78 5.36 -10.55
C VAL A 203 9.61 3.88 -10.31
N TYR A 204 9.77 3.48 -9.05
CA TYR A 204 9.57 2.12 -8.58
C TYR A 204 8.28 2.04 -7.76
N ALA A 205 7.51 0.98 -7.99
CA ALA A 205 6.50 0.50 -7.07
C ALA A 205 7.07 -0.68 -6.31
N THR A 206 6.88 -0.71 -4.99
CA THR A 206 7.30 -1.84 -4.17
C THR A 206 6.24 -2.28 -3.19
N VAL A 207 6.10 -3.59 -3.03
CA VAL A 207 5.20 -4.20 -2.05
C VAL A 207 5.84 -4.11 -0.68
N THR A 208 5.27 -3.31 0.21
CA THR A 208 5.79 -3.07 1.57
C THR A 208 5.05 -3.89 2.62
N ASN A 209 3.77 -4.19 2.39
CA ASN A 209 2.96 -4.97 3.32
C ASN A 209 2.01 -5.93 2.61
N LEU A 210 1.83 -7.08 3.24
CA LEU A 210 0.82 -8.07 2.90
C LEU A 210 0.05 -8.45 4.16
N ARG A 211 -1.25 -8.18 4.15
CA ARG A 211 -2.17 -8.57 5.24
C ARG A 211 -3.18 -9.56 4.71
N THR A 212 -3.02 -10.81 5.13
CA THR A 212 -4.00 -11.86 4.89
C THR A 212 -4.94 -11.94 6.09
N PHE A 213 -6.23 -12.12 5.82
CA PHE A 213 -7.20 -12.38 6.87
C PHE A 213 -7.50 -13.88 6.91
N SER A 214 -6.91 -14.59 7.87
CA SER A 214 -7.33 -15.94 8.20
C SER A 214 -8.37 -15.85 9.32
N CYS A 215 -9.61 -16.25 9.05
CA CYS A 215 -10.54 -16.54 10.13
C CYS A 215 -9.96 -17.75 10.89
N GLN A 216 -9.46 -17.55 12.11
CA GLN A 216 -9.15 -18.68 12.98
C GLN A 216 -10.48 -19.36 13.37
N GLN A 217 -10.95 -20.26 12.51
CA GLN A 217 -11.79 -21.36 12.95
C GLN A 217 -10.93 -22.22 13.88
N SER A 218 -11.00 -21.98 15.21
CA SER A 218 -10.74 -22.96 16.29
C SER A 218 -10.17 -22.35 17.59
N LEU A 219 -10.87 -21.41 18.24
CA LEU A 219 -10.69 -21.19 19.69
C LEU A 219 -11.94 -21.37 20.54
N LEU A 220 -13.07 -21.81 19.95
CA LEU A 220 -14.23 -22.26 20.73
C LEU A 220 -14.88 -23.51 20.10
N ALA A 221 -14.05 -24.48 19.72
CA ALA A 221 -14.43 -25.89 19.82
C ALA A 221 -14.13 -26.36 21.26
N ASN A 222 -14.71 -25.69 22.25
CA ASN A 222 -14.82 -26.17 23.63
C ASN A 222 -15.97 -25.44 24.32
N ASN A 223 -17.10 -26.14 24.38
CA ASN A 223 -18.15 -26.11 25.39
C ASN A 223 -18.63 -24.73 25.88
N GLY A 224 -19.67 -24.23 25.23
CA GLY A 224 -20.54 -23.18 25.76
C GLY A 224 -21.56 -22.75 24.72
N ASP A 225 -22.75 -23.33 24.76
CA ASP A 225 -23.94 -22.95 23.99
C ASP A 225 -24.11 -21.42 23.93
N LEU A 226 -23.72 -20.80 22.82
CA LEU A 226 -24.22 -19.49 22.41
C LEU A 226 -25.18 -19.70 21.25
N LYS A 227 -26.39 -20.16 21.61
CA LYS A 227 -27.57 -20.02 20.76
C LYS A 227 -27.74 -18.55 20.39
N TRP A 228 -27.40 -18.19 19.17
CA TRP A 228 -27.94 -16.99 18.53
C TRP A 228 -29.45 -17.19 18.40
N LYS A 229 -30.20 -16.70 19.39
CA LYS A 229 -31.65 -16.67 19.36
C LYS A 229 -32.05 -15.61 18.35
N LEU A 230 -32.16 -16.01 17.08
CA LEU A 230 -32.91 -15.29 16.07
C LEU A 230 -34.39 -15.42 16.46
N GLU A 231 -34.86 -14.58 17.40
CA GLU A 231 -36.30 -14.42 17.60
C GLU A 231 -36.86 -13.64 16.42
N GLY A 232 -37.18 -14.39 15.36
CA GLY A 232 -38.24 -14.02 14.45
C GLY A 232 -39.56 -14.08 15.21
N SER A 233 -40.04 -12.93 15.70
CA SER A 233 -41.45 -12.83 16.07
C SER A 233 -42.26 -12.71 14.79
N GLY A 234 -42.77 -13.87 14.38
CA GLY A 234 -43.70 -14.02 13.28
C GLY A 234 -44.90 -13.08 13.36
N THR A 235 -45.35 -12.71 12.18
CA THR A 235 -46.69 -12.24 11.89
C THR A 235 -47.74 -13.12 12.56
N SER A 236 -48.63 -12.52 13.36
CA SER A 236 -49.90 -13.14 13.72
C SER A 236 -51.00 -12.09 13.68
N CYS A 237 -51.81 -12.17 12.62
CA CYS A 237 -53.09 -11.50 12.50
C CYS A 237 -53.96 -11.76 13.75
N LYS A 238 -54.34 -10.71 14.48
CA LYS A 238 -55.50 -10.77 15.38
C LYS A 238 -56.64 -9.91 14.85
N ARG A 239 -57.70 -10.66 14.54
CA ARG A 239 -59.04 -10.28 14.12
C ARG A 239 -59.65 -9.13 14.92
N SER A 240 -60.37 -8.30 14.17
CA SER A 240 -61.51 -7.47 14.55
C SER A 240 -62.34 -7.99 15.74
N ARG A 241 -62.59 -7.13 16.72
CA ARG A 241 -63.85 -7.11 17.48
C ARG A 241 -64.32 -5.66 17.68
N THR A 242 -65.33 -5.33 16.89
CA THR A 242 -66.25 -4.21 17.04
C THR A 242 -66.93 -4.24 18.40
N GLY A 243 -66.71 -3.19 19.20
CA GLY A 243 -67.47 -2.93 20.43
C GLY A 243 -68.80 -2.27 20.10
N LYS A 244 -69.91 -2.98 20.32
CA LYS A 244 -71.28 -2.46 20.25
C LYS A 244 -71.57 -1.49 21.40
N ARG A 245 -72.22 -0.38 21.03
CA ARG A 245 -73.13 0.50 21.78
C ARG A 245 -73.66 -0.04 23.12
N LYS A 246 -73.59 0.80 24.16
CA LYS A 246 -74.57 0.86 25.26
C LYS A 246 -75.53 2.02 25.00
N SER A 247 -76.82 1.73 24.88
CA SER A 247 -77.92 2.68 25.07
C SER A 247 -78.27 2.74 26.55
N ARG A 248 -78.54 3.94 27.03
CA ARG A 248 -79.13 4.22 28.35
C ARG A 248 -80.64 4.12 28.22
N THR A 249 -81.26 3.33 29.09
CA THR A 249 -82.61 3.56 29.61
C THR A 249 -82.64 4.81 30.49
#